data_AF-A0A7C6ZW42-F1
#
_entry.id   AF-A0A7C6ZW42-F1
#
_cell.length_a   1.000
_cell.length_b   1.000
_cell.length_c   1.000
_cell.angle_alpha   90.00
_cell.angle_beta   90.00
_cell.angle_gamma   90.00
#
_symmetry.space_group_name_H-M   'P 1'
#
loop_
_entity.id
_entity.type
_entity.pdbx_description
1 polymer ?
#
loop_
_entity_poly.entity_id
_entity_poly.type
_entity_poly.pdbx_seq_one_letter_code
_entity_poly.pdbx_strand_id
1 'polypeptide(L)'
;PAPHYSQGVLGAEFVWDENAGGYRIENIIEGDPWRAEATSPLAAPGVDVRAGDILLAINGQRLNATTSPAQLLVNQAGQEVLLTLAPRPGESRDAAEAAPDAGAAEGAAPPKPELRAVIAKTIHSDEAARYRAWVEAKRRQVHEATAGRIGYVHIPDMGTHGYAEFHRGFLGEVMRDGLIVDVRYNSGGHVSQLLLEKLARRRIGYDAARWGGVAPYPSESVAGPRVALTNELAGSDGDIFCHSFKLLGLGPLIGKRTWGGVIGIAPHHPLVDGTITTQPEYSFWFQDVGWMVENYGAEPDIEVEMTPQDYVAGRDPQLERAIQEALRLLAEQPIVRPDRSTRPSRALPRLPARA
;
A
#
# COMPACT_ATOMS: atom_id res chain seq x y z
N PRO A 1 -14.39 -8.01 34.01
CA PRO A 1 -14.25 -7.29 32.72
C PRO A 1 -14.29 -5.77 32.94
N ALA A 2 -13.19 -5.07 32.67
CA ALA A 2 -13.19 -3.62 32.61
C ALA A 2 -13.94 -3.14 31.34
N PRO A 3 -14.57 -1.96 31.36
CA PRO A 3 -15.17 -1.39 30.15
C PRO A 3 -14.11 -1.19 29.07
N HIS A 4 -14.42 -1.62 27.85
CA HIS A 4 -13.55 -1.45 26.69
C HIS A 4 -14.00 -0.22 25.90
N TYR A 5 -13.21 0.86 25.96
CA TYR A 5 -13.46 2.09 25.21
C TYR A 5 -12.69 2.05 23.88
N SER A 6 -13.36 1.60 22.81
CA SER A 6 -12.72 1.49 21.49
C SER A 6 -12.58 2.86 20.82
N GLN A 7 -11.40 3.16 20.30
CA GLN A 7 -11.16 4.38 19.52
C GLN A 7 -11.86 4.28 18.16
N GLY A 8 -12.74 5.24 17.84
CA GLY A 8 -13.23 5.44 16.49
C GLY A 8 -12.25 6.30 15.68
N VAL A 9 -12.09 6.00 14.40
CA VAL A 9 -11.28 6.81 13.49
C VAL A 9 -12.03 7.14 12.20
N LEU A 10 -11.64 8.25 11.57
CA LEU A 10 -12.23 8.76 10.34
C LEU A 10 -11.31 8.56 9.11
N GLY A 11 -10.14 7.94 9.27
CA GLY A 11 -9.20 7.71 8.18
C GLY A 11 -8.78 9.01 7.48
N ALA A 12 -8.41 10.03 8.24
CA ALA A 12 -8.06 11.34 7.73
C ALA A 12 -7.02 12.03 8.63
N GLU A 13 -6.34 13.01 8.07
CA GLU A 13 -5.36 13.85 8.77
C GLU A 13 -5.98 15.21 9.06
N PHE A 14 -5.87 15.63 10.32
CA PHE A 14 -6.52 16.83 10.82
C PHE A 14 -5.49 17.77 11.43
N VAL A 15 -5.54 19.04 11.03
CA VAL A 15 -4.70 20.09 11.59
C VAL A 15 -5.58 21.20 12.15
N TRP A 16 -5.29 21.63 13.38
CA TRP A 16 -6.00 22.74 14.01
C TRP A 16 -5.75 24.03 13.23
N ASP A 17 -6.82 24.72 12.87
CA ASP A 17 -6.81 26.02 12.21
C ASP A 17 -7.39 27.08 13.16
N GLU A 18 -6.50 27.87 13.77
CA GLU A 18 -6.87 28.93 14.72
C GLU A 18 -7.81 29.98 14.11
N ASN A 19 -7.64 30.31 12.83
CA ASN A 19 -8.43 31.33 12.16
C ASN A 19 -9.85 30.84 11.88
N ALA A 20 -9.97 29.57 11.51
CA ALA A 20 -11.27 28.95 11.23
C ALA A 20 -11.99 28.46 12.50
N GLY A 21 -11.28 28.33 13.63
CA GLY A 21 -11.82 27.79 14.88
C GLY A 21 -12.24 26.32 14.77
N GLY A 22 -11.52 25.55 13.96
CA GLY A 22 -11.82 24.15 13.67
C GLY A 22 -10.62 23.37 13.16
N TYR A 23 -10.80 22.07 12.94
CA TYR A 23 -9.77 21.21 12.36
C TYR A 23 -9.93 21.13 10.85
N ARG A 24 -8.93 21.61 10.11
CA ARG A 24 -8.85 21.42 8.67
C ARG A 24 -8.52 19.97 8.34
N ILE A 25 -9.27 19.38 7.44
CA ILE A 25 -8.98 18.05 6.88
C ILE A 25 -7.86 18.23 5.86
N GLU A 26 -6.64 17.83 6.18
CA GLU A 26 -5.51 17.96 5.25
C GLU A 26 -5.53 16.86 4.20
N ASN A 27 -5.83 15.64 4.61
CA ASN A 27 -5.85 14.48 3.74
C ASN A 27 -6.95 13.51 4.15
N ILE A 28 -7.59 12.89 3.16
CA ILE A 28 -8.52 11.79 3.35
C ILE A 28 -7.81 10.53 2.85
N ILE A 29 -7.59 9.56 3.73
CA ILE A 29 -6.78 8.39 3.40
C ILE A 29 -7.56 7.47 2.46
N GLU A 30 -7.05 7.34 1.24
CA GLU A 30 -7.62 6.46 0.22
C GLU A 30 -7.05 5.04 0.36
N GLY A 31 -7.90 4.11 0.79
CA GLY A 31 -7.59 2.69 0.80
C GLY A 31 -8.31 1.95 -0.33
N ASP A 32 -8.88 0.78 -0.03
CA ASP A 32 -9.66 0.01 -1.01
C ASP A 32 -11.14 0.46 -0.95
N PRO A 33 -11.67 1.22 -1.92
CA PRO A 33 -13.00 1.84 -1.83
C PRO A 33 -14.16 0.85 -1.79
N TRP A 34 -13.93 -0.40 -2.21
CA TRP A 34 -14.94 -1.47 -2.14
C TRP A 34 -15.02 -2.16 -0.77
N ARG A 35 -14.17 -1.76 0.20
CA ARG A 35 -14.16 -2.28 1.57
C ARG A 35 -14.28 -1.12 2.56
N ALA A 36 -15.44 -0.98 3.18
CA ALA A 36 -15.74 0.14 4.07
C ALA A 36 -14.76 0.23 5.27
N GLU A 37 -14.25 -0.90 5.75
CA GLU A 37 -13.30 -0.96 6.87
C GLU A 37 -11.83 -0.75 6.45
N ALA A 38 -11.56 -0.67 5.15
CA ALA A 38 -10.21 -0.54 4.60
C ALA A 38 -10.02 0.74 3.76
N THR A 39 -10.87 1.74 3.97
CA THR A 39 -10.76 3.08 3.38
C THR A 39 -11.30 4.13 4.35
N SER A 40 -11.05 5.41 4.12
CA SER A 40 -11.65 6.46 4.93
C SER A 40 -13.19 6.46 4.82
N PRO A 41 -13.93 6.48 5.95
CA PRO A 41 -15.37 6.68 5.91
C PRO A 41 -15.78 8.07 5.38
N LEU A 42 -14.87 9.04 5.34
CA LEU A 42 -15.13 10.35 4.73
C LEU A 42 -15.16 10.29 3.21
N ALA A 43 -14.60 9.24 2.60
CA ALA A 43 -14.65 8.98 1.17
C ALA A 43 -15.87 8.14 0.76
N ALA A 44 -16.75 7.77 1.70
CA ALA A 44 -17.90 6.95 1.40
C ALA A 44 -18.91 7.68 0.49
N PRO A 45 -19.57 6.98 -0.45
CA PRO A 45 -20.58 7.60 -1.30
C PRO A 45 -21.68 8.30 -0.48
N GLY A 46 -21.96 9.57 -0.81
CA GLY A 46 -22.95 10.39 -0.10
C GLY A 46 -22.40 11.15 1.11
N VAL A 47 -21.16 10.89 1.54
CA VAL A 47 -20.46 11.70 2.52
C VAL A 47 -19.79 12.85 1.79
N ASP A 48 -20.44 14.01 1.76
CA ASP A 48 -19.89 15.20 1.10
C ASP A 48 -18.81 15.86 1.97
N VAL A 49 -17.61 15.29 1.95
CA VAL A 49 -16.41 15.78 2.65
C VAL A 49 -15.22 15.77 1.71
N ARG A 50 -14.39 16.81 1.76
CA ARG A 50 -13.18 16.94 0.94
C ARG A 50 -11.99 17.41 1.78
N ALA A 51 -10.78 17.11 1.31
CA ALA A 51 -9.59 17.79 1.82
C ALA A 51 -9.77 19.31 1.67
N GLY A 52 -9.39 20.05 2.71
CA GLY A 52 -9.63 21.48 2.87
C GLY A 52 -10.89 21.85 3.65
N ASP A 53 -11.88 20.95 3.79
CA ASP A 53 -13.07 21.23 4.61
C ASP A 53 -12.66 21.40 6.10
N ILE A 54 -13.35 22.29 6.83
CA ILE A 54 -13.09 22.57 8.26
C ILE A 54 -14.11 21.85 9.13
N LEU A 55 -13.66 20.94 9.98
CA LEU A 55 -14.46 20.25 10.98
C LEU A 55 -14.57 21.08 12.27
N LEU A 56 -15.80 21.41 12.64
CA LEU A 56 -16.11 22.29 13.78
C LEU A 56 -16.67 21.53 14.98
N ALA A 57 -17.38 20.42 14.78
CA ALA A 57 -17.94 19.62 15.87
C ALA A 57 -18.16 18.16 15.47
N ILE A 58 -18.14 17.28 16.47
CA ILE A 58 -18.52 15.87 16.35
C ILE A 58 -19.64 15.60 17.36
N ASN A 59 -20.75 15.02 16.92
CA ASN A 59 -21.93 14.75 17.75
C ASN A 59 -22.42 15.97 18.54
N GLY A 60 -22.36 17.15 17.90
CA GLY A 60 -22.74 18.43 18.51
C GLY A 60 -21.74 19.02 19.51
N GLN A 61 -20.65 18.30 19.84
CA GLN A 61 -19.59 18.81 20.71
C GLN A 61 -18.54 19.56 19.89
N ARG A 62 -18.31 20.83 20.24
CA ARG A 62 -17.36 21.71 19.54
C ARG A 62 -15.93 21.23 19.73
N LEU A 63 -15.19 21.23 18.62
CA LEU A 63 -13.75 21.05 18.63
C LEU A 63 -13.06 22.37 19.00
N ASN A 64 -11.88 22.27 19.60
CA ASN A 64 -11.01 23.40 19.89
C ASN A 64 -9.56 22.89 20.01
N ALA A 65 -8.60 23.79 20.25
CA ALA A 65 -7.18 23.42 20.37
C ALA A 65 -6.87 22.32 21.41
N THR A 66 -7.72 22.14 22.43
CA THR A 66 -7.57 21.11 23.47
C THR A 66 -8.56 19.96 23.34
N THR A 67 -9.55 20.07 22.45
CA THR A 67 -10.61 19.07 22.19
C THR A 67 -10.48 18.59 20.76
N SER A 68 -9.73 17.51 20.57
CA SER A 68 -9.41 16.98 19.24
C SER A 68 -10.49 16.04 18.71
N PRO A 69 -10.51 15.77 17.38
CA PRO A 69 -11.36 14.73 16.81
C PRO A 69 -11.15 13.38 17.49
N ALA A 70 -9.90 12.99 17.74
CA ALA A 70 -9.58 11.71 18.38
C ALA A 70 -10.23 11.58 19.77
N GLN A 71 -10.22 12.65 20.57
CA GLN A 71 -10.84 12.69 21.89
C GLN A 71 -12.37 12.47 21.81
N LEU A 72 -13.05 13.15 20.88
CA LEU A 72 -14.50 13.02 20.72
C LEU A 72 -14.92 11.70 20.08
N LEU A 73 -13.98 10.97 19.47
CA LEU A 73 -14.20 9.67 18.86
C LEU A 73 -13.85 8.50 19.79
N VAL A 74 -13.46 8.74 21.04
CA VAL A 74 -13.35 7.69 22.06
C VAL A 74 -14.71 7.02 22.24
N ASN A 75 -14.74 5.69 22.22
CA ASN A 75 -15.93 4.85 22.28
C ASN A 75 -16.91 5.03 21.10
N GLN A 76 -16.46 5.62 19.99
CA GLN A 76 -17.28 5.80 18.79
C GLN A 76 -16.98 4.77 17.69
N ALA A 77 -16.08 3.81 17.90
CA ALA A 77 -15.70 2.84 16.87
C ALA A 77 -16.90 2.06 16.32
N GLY A 78 -17.06 2.06 14.99
CA GLY A 78 -18.17 1.40 14.30
C GLY A 78 -19.51 2.14 14.42
N GLN A 79 -19.56 3.28 15.11
CA GLN A 79 -20.75 4.10 15.30
C GLN A 79 -20.87 5.16 14.21
N GLU A 80 -22.10 5.56 13.91
CA GLU A 80 -22.39 6.75 13.12
C GLU A 80 -22.16 8.00 13.96
N VAL A 81 -21.40 8.95 13.42
CA VAL A 81 -21.14 10.23 14.06
C VAL A 81 -21.59 11.37 13.16
N LEU A 82 -22.20 12.39 13.77
CA LEU A 82 -22.58 13.62 13.11
C LEU A 82 -21.39 14.58 13.08
N LEU A 83 -20.87 14.85 11.88
CA LEU A 83 -19.80 15.82 11.65
C LEU A 83 -20.42 17.16 11.26
N THR A 84 -20.07 18.22 11.98
CA THR A 84 -20.45 19.59 11.63
C THR A 84 -19.25 20.29 10.98
N LEU A 85 -19.41 20.70 9.73
CA LEU A 85 -18.39 21.32 8.90
C LEU A 85 -18.73 22.81 8.67
N ALA A 86 -17.69 23.63 8.51
CA ALA A 86 -17.85 24.99 8.04
C ALA A 86 -18.39 25.00 6.59
N PRO A 87 -19.09 26.06 6.17
CA PRO A 87 -19.42 26.25 4.76
C PRO A 87 -18.16 26.28 3.90
N ARG A 88 -18.19 25.63 2.73
CA ARG A 88 -17.09 25.77 1.76
C ARG A 88 -17.08 27.18 1.16
N PRO A 89 -15.90 27.81 1.00
CA PRO A 89 -15.80 29.06 0.28
C PRO A 89 -16.38 28.94 -1.13
N GLY A 90 -17.37 29.77 -1.47
CA GLY A 90 -17.97 29.83 -2.81
C GLY A 90 -19.27 29.04 -3.01
N GLU A 91 -19.61 28.07 -2.14
CA GLU A 91 -20.90 27.33 -2.22
C GLU A 91 -22.08 28.12 -1.60
N SER A 92 -21.79 29.19 -0.85
CA SER A 92 -22.79 30.05 -0.17
C SER A 92 -23.56 31.01 -1.11
N ARG A 93 -23.44 30.92 -2.43
CA ARG A 93 -24.07 31.89 -3.36
C ARG A 93 -25.33 31.39 -4.08
N ASP A 94 -25.57 30.08 -4.16
CA ASP A 94 -26.64 29.57 -5.02
C ASP A 94 -28.06 29.60 -4.39
N ALA A 95 -28.18 29.86 -3.09
CA ALA A 95 -29.47 30.06 -2.43
C ALA A 95 -29.96 31.52 -2.43
N ALA A 96 -29.12 32.48 -2.82
CA ALA A 96 -29.45 33.91 -2.79
C ALA A 96 -29.99 34.46 -4.13
N GLU A 97 -29.89 33.71 -5.24
CA GLU A 97 -30.34 34.17 -6.56
C GLU A 97 -31.74 33.66 -6.97
N ALA A 98 -32.47 33.01 -6.07
CA ALA A 98 -33.83 32.50 -6.33
C ALA A 98 -34.97 33.25 -5.59
N ALA A 99 -34.76 34.52 -5.22
CA ALA A 99 -35.83 35.38 -4.72
C ALA A 99 -35.89 36.69 -5.52
N PRO A 100 -36.84 36.86 -6.47
CA PRO A 100 -37.17 38.18 -6.96
C PRO A 100 -38.03 38.91 -5.92
N ASP A 101 -37.62 40.15 -5.63
CA ASP A 101 -38.38 41.22 -4.96
C ASP A 101 -39.08 40.91 -3.63
N ALA A 102 -38.41 41.23 -2.52
CA ALA A 102 -39.07 41.79 -1.34
C ALA A 102 -38.16 42.83 -0.68
N GLY A 103 -38.71 44.03 -0.48
CA GLY A 103 -38.00 45.25 -0.13
C GLY A 103 -37.11 45.18 1.11
N ALA A 104 -36.08 46.03 1.07
CA ALA A 104 -35.13 46.25 2.14
C ALA A 104 -35.82 46.56 3.48
N ALA A 105 -35.63 45.66 4.45
CA ALA A 105 -35.80 45.96 5.86
C ALA A 105 -34.41 46.07 6.49
N GLU A 106 -34.02 47.29 6.88
CA GLU A 106 -32.85 47.54 7.72
C GLU A 106 -33.04 46.87 9.08
N GLY A 107 -32.14 45.96 9.45
CA GLY A 107 -32.15 45.30 10.76
C GLY A 107 -31.95 43.78 10.74
N ALA A 108 -31.74 43.14 9.58
CA ALA A 108 -31.44 41.72 9.52
C ALA A 108 -30.03 41.43 10.07
N ALA A 109 -29.95 40.62 11.13
CA ALA A 109 -28.70 40.02 11.59
C ALA A 109 -27.97 39.37 10.39
N PRO A 110 -26.63 39.41 10.33
CA PRO A 110 -25.89 38.78 9.25
C PRO A 110 -26.36 37.33 9.08
N PRO A 111 -26.54 36.84 7.84
CA PRO A 111 -27.00 35.48 7.61
C PRO A 111 -26.11 34.51 8.39
N LYS A 112 -26.73 33.67 9.24
CA LYS A 112 -25.99 32.64 9.97
C LYS A 112 -25.23 31.81 8.93
N PRO A 113 -23.91 31.61 9.08
CA PRO A 113 -23.18 30.76 8.15
C PRO A 113 -23.85 29.39 8.13
N GLU A 114 -24.24 28.94 6.93
CA GLU A 114 -24.91 27.67 6.74
C GLU A 114 -23.90 26.55 7.03
N LEU A 115 -24.01 25.96 8.22
CA LEU A 115 -23.15 24.86 8.62
C LEU A 115 -23.58 23.61 7.85
N ARG A 116 -22.59 22.83 7.41
CA ARG A 116 -22.86 21.54 6.78
C ARG A 116 -22.82 20.43 7.81
N ALA A 117 -23.79 19.52 7.73
CA ALA A 117 -23.92 18.38 8.61
C ALA A 117 -23.86 17.10 7.78
N VAL A 118 -22.91 16.22 8.10
CA VAL A 118 -22.76 14.93 7.42
C VAL A 118 -22.64 13.81 8.44
N ILE A 119 -23.16 12.64 8.10
CA ILE A 119 -23.03 11.44 8.94
C ILE A 119 -21.93 10.58 8.34
N ALA A 120 -20.99 10.16 9.17
CA ALA A 120 -19.95 9.19 8.80
C ALA A 120 -19.93 8.05 9.80
N LYS A 121 -19.82 6.81 9.31
CA LYS A 121 -19.63 5.64 10.16
C LYS A 121 -18.14 5.46 10.45
N THR A 122 -17.74 5.65 11.70
CA THR A 122 -16.31 5.50 12.06
C THR A 122 -15.87 4.04 11.91
N ILE A 123 -14.56 3.84 11.77
CA ILE A 123 -13.94 2.52 11.73
C ILE A 123 -13.09 2.28 12.98
N HIS A 124 -12.74 1.02 13.24
CA HIS A 124 -11.95 0.63 14.42
C HIS A 124 -10.46 0.94 14.28
N SER A 125 -9.95 1.00 13.05
CA SER A 125 -8.56 1.31 12.71
C SER A 125 -8.52 1.77 11.26
N ASP A 126 -7.66 2.74 10.94
CA ASP A 126 -7.38 3.19 9.57
C ASP A 126 -6.06 2.60 9.04
N GLU A 127 -5.43 1.68 9.77
CA GLU A 127 -4.15 1.05 9.43
C GLU A 127 -4.19 0.40 8.04
N ALA A 128 -5.25 -0.34 7.72
CA ALA A 128 -5.41 -0.98 6.42
C ALA A 128 -5.47 0.06 5.28
N ALA A 129 -6.18 1.18 5.51
CA ALA A 129 -6.27 2.26 4.53
C ALA A 129 -4.91 2.96 4.34
N ARG A 130 -4.21 3.26 5.44
CA ARG A 130 -2.88 3.89 5.42
C ARG A 130 -1.84 3.01 4.74
N TYR A 131 -1.83 1.73 5.07
CA TYR A 131 -0.98 0.74 4.41
C TYR A 131 -1.22 0.75 2.89
N ARG A 132 -2.48 0.72 2.47
CA ARG A 132 -2.81 0.71 1.03
C ARG A 132 -2.48 2.01 0.32
N ALA A 133 -2.76 3.15 0.92
CA ALA A 133 -2.36 4.45 0.42
C ALA A 133 -0.84 4.51 0.20
N TRP A 134 -0.06 4.02 1.18
CA TRP A 134 1.40 3.97 1.11
C TRP A 134 1.90 3.05 -0.03
N VAL A 135 1.38 1.82 -0.13
CA VAL A 135 1.77 0.88 -1.21
C VAL A 135 1.46 1.45 -2.59
N GLU A 136 0.28 2.02 -2.79
CA GLU A 136 -0.09 2.57 -4.09
C GLU A 136 0.70 3.86 -4.42
N ALA A 137 1.07 4.67 -3.42
CA ALA A 137 1.97 5.80 -3.62
C ALA A 137 3.37 5.35 -4.08
N LYS A 138 3.95 4.32 -3.44
CA LYS A 138 5.24 3.74 -3.85
C LYS A 138 5.17 3.12 -5.24
N ARG A 139 4.06 2.43 -5.55
CA ARG A 139 3.80 1.89 -6.88
C ARG A 139 3.78 2.99 -7.95
N ARG A 140 3.03 4.08 -7.72
CA ARG A 140 3.00 5.24 -8.64
C ARG A 140 4.39 5.84 -8.83
N GLN A 141 5.13 6.04 -7.74
CA GLN A 141 6.50 6.55 -7.78
C GLN A 141 7.41 5.69 -8.68
N VAL A 142 7.35 4.35 -8.54
CA VAL A 142 8.11 3.43 -9.40
C VAL A 142 7.66 3.51 -10.85
N HIS A 143 6.35 3.57 -11.12
CA HIS A 143 5.85 3.65 -12.49
C HIS A 143 6.26 4.96 -13.16
N GLU A 144 6.12 6.09 -12.48
CA GLU A 144 6.52 7.40 -12.99
C GLU A 144 8.01 7.45 -13.27
N ALA A 145 8.84 7.02 -12.31
CA ALA A 145 10.31 7.04 -12.46
C ALA A 145 10.83 6.07 -13.54
N THR A 146 10.04 5.07 -13.93
CA THR A 146 10.47 4.03 -14.90
C THR A 146 9.66 4.05 -16.19
N ALA A 147 8.83 5.07 -16.41
CA ALA A 147 7.87 5.13 -17.52
C ALA A 147 7.01 3.85 -17.65
N GLY A 148 6.61 3.28 -16.51
CA GLY A 148 5.79 2.08 -16.38
C GLY A 148 6.53 0.76 -16.65
N ARG A 149 7.85 0.78 -16.87
CA ARG A 149 8.63 -0.41 -17.24
C ARG A 149 8.91 -1.34 -16.07
N ILE A 150 9.01 -0.83 -14.85
CA ILE A 150 9.28 -1.65 -13.66
C ILE A 150 8.01 -1.74 -12.82
N GLY A 151 7.69 -2.94 -12.36
CA GLY A 151 6.60 -3.19 -11.44
C GLY A 151 6.99 -3.08 -9.98
N TYR A 152 5.99 -2.94 -9.12
CA TYR A 152 6.20 -2.83 -7.68
C TYR A 152 5.16 -3.63 -6.90
N VAL A 153 5.63 -4.53 -6.05
CA VAL A 153 4.83 -5.24 -5.06
C VAL A 153 5.45 -5.07 -3.68
N HIS A 154 4.61 -4.87 -2.67
CA HIS A 154 5.02 -4.88 -1.28
C HIS A 154 4.39 -6.07 -0.55
N ILE A 155 5.13 -6.67 0.38
CA ILE A 155 4.71 -7.85 1.15
C ILE A 155 4.88 -7.54 2.65
N PRO A 156 3.80 -7.22 3.38
CA PRO A 156 3.85 -6.71 4.76
C PRO A 156 4.12 -7.77 5.83
N ASP A 157 3.82 -9.04 5.54
CA ASP A 157 4.13 -10.18 6.40
C ASP A 157 4.29 -11.43 5.52
N MET A 158 4.59 -12.57 6.13
CA MET A 158 4.56 -13.88 5.46
C MET A 158 3.41 -14.75 5.98
N GLY A 159 2.34 -14.11 6.44
CA GLY A 159 1.08 -14.75 6.82
C GLY A 159 0.06 -14.71 5.68
N THR A 160 -1.22 -14.83 6.05
CA THR A 160 -2.33 -14.79 5.09
C THR A 160 -2.50 -13.41 4.46
N HIS A 161 -2.24 -12.33 5.20
CA HIS A 161 -2.35 -10.97 4.68
C HIS A 161 -1.29 -10.69 3.62
N GLY A 162 -0.02 -10.98 3.90
CA GLY A 162 1.08 -10.81 2.95
C GLY A 162 0.96 -11.71 1.72
N TYR A 163 0.49 -12.95 1.89
CA TYR A 163 0.19 -13.82 0.74
C TYR A 163 -0.89 -13.24 -0.19
N ALA A 164 -1.94 -12.63 0.38
CA ALA A 164 -2.99 -11.97 -0.37
C ALA A 164 -2.49 -10.68 -1.05
N GLU A 165 -1.74 -9.85 -0.33
CA GLU A 165 -1.16 -8.60 -0.86
C GLU A 165 -0.16 -8.86 -1.98
N PHE A 166 0.66 -9.91 -1.86
CA PHE A 166 1.54 -10.36 -2.93
C PHE A 166 0.74 -10.68 -4.19
N HIS A 167 -0.26 -11.55 -4.12
CA HIS A 167 -1.02 -11.95 -5.31
C HIS A 167 -1.78 -10.79 -5.94
N ARG A 168 -2.37 -9.92 -5.11
CA ARG A 168 -3.07 -8.72 -5.55
C ARG A 168 -2.15 -7.81 -6.37
N GLY A 169 -0.95 -7.51 -5.86
CA GLY A 169 0.02 -6.66 -6.55
C GLY A 169 0.71 -7.37 -7.71
N PHE A 170 1.23 -8.57 -7.50
CA PHE A 170 2.01 -9.33 -8.46
C PHE A 170 1.25 -9.55 -9.77
N LEU A 171 -0.03 -9.91 -9.73
CA LEU A 171 -0.81 -10.14 -10.95
C LEU A 171 -1.00 -8.86 -11.79
N GLY A 172 -1.05 -7.69 -11.15
CA GLY A 172 -1.12 -6.40 -11.85
C GLY A 172 0.23 -5.94 -12.41
N GLU A 173 1.34 -6.46 -11.88
CA GLU A 173 2.68 -5.90 -12.09
C GLU A 173 3.63 -6.84 -12.87
N VAL A 174 3.35 -8.15 -12.90
CA VAL A 174 4.20 -9.21 -13.50
C VAL A 174 4.42 -9.06 -15.02
N MET A 175 3.54 -8.33 -15.71
CA MET A 175 3.63 -8.11 -17.16
C MET A 175 4.55 -6.96 -17.56
N ARG A 176 5.10 -6.22 -16.59
CA ARG A 176 6.11 -5.19 -16.82
C ARG A 176 7.47 -5.81 -17.16
N ASP A 177 8.44 -4.99 -17.55
CA ASP A 177 9.75 -5.44 -18.02
C ASP A 177 10.65 -5.93 -16.87
N GLY A 178 10.44 -5.44 -15.65
CA GLY A 178 11.11 -5.89 -14.43
C GLY A 178 10.22 -5.71 -13.19
N LEU A 179 10.68 -6.15 -12.01
CA LEU A 179 9.89 -6.12 -10.78
C LEU A 179 10.73 -5.76 -9.55
N ILE A 180 10.26 -4.80 -8.76
CA ILE A 180 10.72 -4.54 -7.39
C ILE A 180 9.81 -5.30 -6.42
N VAL A 181 10.41 -6.10 -5.54
CA VAL A 181 9.73 -6.84 -4.47
C VAL A 181 10.16 -6.22 -3.14
N ASP A 182 9.27 -5.43 -2.54
CA ASP A 182 9.54 -4.73 -1.29
C ASP A 182 9.04 -5.55 -0.09
N VAL A 183 9.98 -5.97 0.76
CA VAL A 183 9.72 -6.69 2.01
C VAL A 183 10.17 -5.89 3.23
N ARG A 184 10.38 -4.57 3.09
CA ARG A 184 10.60 -3.69 4.25
C ARG A 184 9.43 -3.82 5.22
N TYR A 185 9.73 -3.80 6.52
CA TYR A 185 8.74 -3.95 7.60
C TYR A 185 8.01 -5.32 7.62
N ASN A 186 8.51 -6.33 6.91
CA ASN A 186 7.86 -7.64 6.87
C ASN A 186 7.92 -8.36 8.23
N SER A 187 6.77 -8.63 8.84
CA SER A 187 6.72 -9.19 10.21
C SER A 187 6.87 -10.72 10.29
N GLY A 188 7.25 -11.41 9.20
CA GLY A 188 7.43 -12.85 9.17
C GLY A 188 6.12 -13.65 9.09
N GLY A 189 6.20 -14.97 9.29
CA GLY A 189 5.12 -15.91 9.01
C GLY A 189 5.65 -17.26 8.52
N HIS A 190 5.14 -17.79 7.41
CA HIS A 190 5.54 -19.10 6.88
C HIS A 190 5.35 -19.31 5.37
N VAL A 191 4.93 -18.29 4.62
CA VAL A 191 4.60 -18.41 3.19
C VAL A 191 5.75 -18.01 2.24
N SER A 192 6.92 -17.62 2.75
CA SER A 192 8.06 -17.15 1.93
C SER A 192 8.41 -18.12 0.80
N GLN A 193 8.45 -19.42 1.07
CA GLN A 193 8.74 -20.48 0.10
C GLN A 193 7.79 -20.47 -1.11
N LEU A 194 6.50 -20.19 -0.89
CA LEU A 194 5.48 -20.14 -1.94
C LEU A 194 5.68 -18.90 -2.83
N LEU A 195 6.08 -17.77 -2.22
CA LEU A 195 6.37 -16.54 -2.94
C LEU A 195 7.64 -16.69 -3.77
N LEU A 196 8.69 -17.29 -3.20
CA LEU A 196 9.95 -17.57 -3.88
C LEU A 196 9.75 -18.53 -5.06
N GLU A 197 8.89 -19.56 -4.93
CA GLU A 197 8.56 -20.46 -6.04
C GLU A 197 7.99 -19.68 -7.25
N LYS A 198 7.05 -18.76 -6.99
CA LYS A 198 6.48 -17.91 -8.05
C LYS A 198 7.52 -16.96 -8.64
N LEU A 199 8.29 -16.29 -7.79
CA LEU A 199 9.33 -15.37 -8.23
C LEU A 199 10.42 -16.09 -9.03
N ALA A 200 10.73 -17.36 -8.75
CA ALA A 200 11.75 -18.16 -9.43
C ALA A 200 11.36 -18.60 -10.85
N ARG A 201 10.09 -18.49 -11.25
CA ARG A 201 9.62 -18.86 -12.59
C ARG A 201 10.36 -18.07 -13.67
N ARG A 202 11.07 -18.78 -14.55
CA ARG A 202 11.74 -18.19 -15.72
C ARG A 202 10.76 -18.13 -16.89
N ARG A 203 10.58 -16.95 -17.47
CA ARG A 203 9.85 -16.80 -18.73
C ARG A 203 10.70 -17.37 -19.87
N ILE A 204 10.23 -18.44 -20.50
CA ILE A 204 10.99 -19.17 -21.52
C ILE A 204 10.31 -19.19 -22.89
N GLY A 205 9.09 -18.68 -22.98
CA GLY A 205 8.34 -18.67 -24.23
C GLY A 205 7.15 -17.76 -24.20
N TYR A 206 6.44 -17.74 -25.33
CA TYR A 206 5.24 -16.95 -25.52
C TYR A 206 4.25 -17.66 -26.44
N ASP A 207 2.96 -17.63 -26.07
CA ASP A 207 1.86 -17.99 -26.93
C ASP A 207 1.34 -16.76 -27.66
N ALA A 208 1.43 -16.77 -28.99
CA ALA A 208 0.92 -15.70 -29.85
C ALA A 208 -0.44 -16.07 -30.45
N ALA A 209 -1.51 -15.53 -29.88
CA ALA A 209 -2.87 -15.76 -30.35
C ALA A 209 -3.18 -14.99 -31.64
N ARG A 210 -4.14 -15.50 -32.42
CA ARG A 210 -4.61 -14.81 -33.65
C ARG A 210 -5.21 -13.44 -33.34
N TRP A 211 -6.03 -13.35 -32.28
CA TRP A 211 -6.78 -12.15 -31.91
C TRP A 211 -6.50 -11.64 -30.49
N GLY A 212 -5.69 -12.37 -29.70
CA GLY A 212 -5.49 -12.11 -28.27
C GLY A 212 -4.09 -11.60 -27.89
N GLY A 213 -3.29 -11.15 -28.85
CA GLY A 213 -1.93 -10.69 -28.59
C GLY A 213 -0.96 -11.82 -28.24
N VAL A 214 0.00 -11.53 -27.34
CA VAL A 214 1.08 -12.42 -26.95
C VAL A 214 1.05 -12.60 -25.43
N ALA A 215 0.98 -13.85 -24.97
CA ALA A 215 0.99 -14.21 -23.55
C ALA A 215 2.29 -14.96 -23.20
N PRO A 216 2.87 -14.77 -22.00
CA PRO A 216 4.10 -15.44 -21.60
C PRO A 216 3.86 -16.90 -21.18
N TYR A 217 4.90 -17.73 -21.31
CA TYR A 217 4.97 -19.08 -20.77
C TYR A 217 6.24 -19.28 -19.92
N PRO A 218 6.12 -19.82 -18.68
CA PRO A 218 4.87 -19.99 -17.93
C PRO A 218 4.12 -18.67 -17.74
N SER A 219 2.81 -18.75 -17.48
CA SER A 219 2.05 -17.60 -17.01
C SER A 219 2.64 -17.11 -15.68
N GLU A 220 2.42 -15.83 -15.36
CA GLU A 220 2.90 -15.23 -14.11
C GLU A 220 4.43 -15.36 -13.91
N SER A 221 5.20 -15.23 -14.99
CA SER A 221 6.66 -15.20 -14.97
C SER A 221 7.16 -13.78 -15.24
N VAL A 222 8.07 -13.26 -14.42
CA VAL A 222 8.66 -11.93 -14.63
C VAL A 222 9.53 -11.95 -15.89
N ALA A 223 9.44 -10.90 -16.73
CA ALA A 223 10.12 -10.85 -18.03
C ALA A 223 11.64 -10.65 -17.92
N GLY A 224 12.04 -9.73 -17.04
CA GLY A 224 13.43 -9.29 -16.89
C GLY A 224 13.87 -9.30 -15.43
N PRO A 225 14.67 -8.32 -15.00
CA PRO A 225 15.30 -8.35 -13.68
C PRO A 225 14.28 -8.21 -12.56
N ARG A 226 14.61 -8.82 -11.43
CA ARG A 226 13.95 -8.62 -10.14
C ARG A 226 14.94 -7.95 -9.19
N VAL A 227 14.44 -7.08 -8.32
CA VAL A 227 15.22 -6.47 -7.25
C VAL A 227 14.39 -6.59 -5.97
N ALA A 228 15.02 -7.00 -4.87
CA ALA A 228 14.36 -7.04 -3.56
C ALA A 228 14.77 -5.84 -2.71
N LEU A 229 13.81 -5.26 -1.99
CA LEU A 229 14.02 -4.22 -0.99
C LEU A 229 13.77 -4.77 0.41
N THR A 230 14.64 -4.46 1.36
CA THR A 230 14.49 -4.88 2.75
C THR A 230 15.03 -3.85 3.74
N ASN A 231 14.71 -4.00 5.02
CA ASN A 231 15.23 -3.19 6.10
C ASN A 231 15.33 -4.00 7.40
N GLU A 232 15.84 -3.35 8.45
CA GLU A 232 16.04 -3.91 9.79
C GLU A 232 14.76 -4.37 10.49
N LEU A 233 13.59 -4.01 9.96
CA LEU A 233 12.28 -4.39 10.49
C LEU A 233 11.65 -5.57 9.73
N ALA A 234 12.28 -6.05 8.67
CA ALA A 234 11.94 -7.35 8.07
C ALA A 234 12.53 -8.47 8.94
N GLY A 235 11.72 -9.47 9.31
CA GLY A 235 12.16 -10.50 10.26
C GLY A 235 11.49 -11.85 10.12
N SER A 236 12.07 -12.87 10.78
CA SER A 236 11.60 -14.25 10.80
C SER A 236 11.51 -14.84 9.39
N ASP A 237 10.33 -15.23 8.92
CA ASP A 237 10.18 -15.70 7.53
C ASP A 237 10.51 -14.60 6.49
N GLY A 238 10.53 -13.33 6.90
CA GLY A 238 11.11 -12.23 6.12
C GLY A 238 12.64 -12.29 6.01
N ASP A 239 13.36 -12.70 7.07
CA ASP A 239 14.80 -13.00 7.02
C ASP A 239 15.07 -14.16 6.05
N ILE A 240 14.26 -15.22 6.17
CA ILE A 240 14.35 -16.43 5.32
C ILE A 240 14.12 -16.07 3.85
N PHE A 241 13.11 -15.24 3.56
CA PHE A 241 12.87 -14.75 2.19
C PHE A 241 14.07 -13.98 1.64
N CYS A 242 14.62 -13.03 2.42
CA CYS A 242 15.72 -12.18 1.99
C CYS A 242 16.98 -13.02 1.67
N HIS A 243 17.37 -13.92 2.57
CA HIS A 243 18.51 -14.81 2.33
C HIS A 243 18.26 -15.74 1.14
N SER A 244 17.08 -16.34 1.06
CA SER A 244 16.73 -17.26 -0.02
C SER A 244 16.64 -16.57 -1.40
N PHE A 245 16.17 -15.33 -1.46
CA PHE A 245 16.12 -14.55 -2.71
C PHE A 245 17.52 -14.40 -3.32
N LYS A 246 18.52 -14.16 -2.47
CA LYS A 246 19.94 -14.11 -2.84
C LYS A 246 20.49 -15.50 -3.19
N LEU A 247 20.25 -16.49 -2.33
CA LEU A 247 20.75 -17.86 -2.51
C LEU A 247 20.26 -18.49 -3.83
N LEU A 248 19.02 -18.18 -4.24
CA LEU A 248 18.43 -18.61 -5.50
C LEU A 248 18.86 -17.78 -6.72
N GLY A 249 19.64 -16.71 -6.51
CA GLY A 249 20.10 -15.81 -7.58
C GLY A 249 18.95 -15.10 -8.30
N LEU A 250 17.89 -14.71 -7.59
CA LEU A 250 16.72 -14.08 -8.20
C LEU A 250 16.97 -12.62 -8.62
N GLY A 251 17.87 -11.94 -7.90
CA GLY A 251 18.28 -10.56 -8.12
C GLY A 251 19.05 -10.02 -6.91
N PRO A 252 19.49 -8.76 -6.94
CA PRO A 252 20.13 -8.13 -5.79
C PRO A 252 19.11 -7.81 -4.68
N LEU A 253 19.55 -7.95 -3.43
CA LEU A 253 18.86 -7.46 -2.23
C LEU A 253 19.42 -6.08 -1.85
N ILE A 254 18.55 -5.10 -1.65
CA ILE A 254 18.92 -3.69 -1.41
C ILE A 254 18.26 -3.18 -0.13
N GLY A 255 18.99 -2.41 0.66
CA GLY A 255 18.47 -1.73 1.85
C GLY A 255 19.35 -1.93 3.07
N LYS A 256 18.78 -2.35 4.20
CA LYS A 256 19.53 -2.61 5.45
C LYS A 256 19.43 -4.06 5.86
N ARG A 257 20.43 -4.55 6.59
CA ARG A 257 20.42 -5.88 7.20
C ARG A 257 19.14 -6.08 8.00
N THR A 258 18.53 -7.24 7.83
CA THR A 258 17.26 -7.62 8.46
C THR A 258 17.39 -7.91 9.95
N TRP A 259 16.27 -8.23 10.60
CA TRP A 259 16.17 -8.41 12.06
C TRP A 259 17.02 -9.58 12.61
N GLY A 260 17.04 -10.72 11.92
CA GLY A 260 17.85 -11.88 12.29
C GLY A 260 17.24 -12.77 13.37
N GLY A 261 15.94 -13.06 13.32
CA GLY A 261 15.28 -13.95 14.28
C GLY A 261 14.58 -15.11 13.58
N VAL A 262 15.28 -16.22 13.36
CA VAL A 262 14.83 -17.36 12.53
C VAL A 262 14.65 -18.66 13.30
N ILE A 263 14.54 -18.61 14.63
CA ILE A 263 14.08 -19.77 15.40
C ILE A 263 12.55 -19.73 15.53
N GLY A 264 11.89 -20.60 14.77
CA GLY A 264 10.43 -20.72 14.76
C GLY A 264 9.87 -21.18 16.10
N ILE A 265 8.58 -20.88 16.30
CA ILE A 265 7.83 -21.19 17.52
C ILE A 265 6.64 -22.11 17.20
N ALA A 266 6.24 -22.95 18.14
CA ALA A 266 4.93 -23.60 18.13
C ALA A 266 4.25 -23.36 19.49
N PRO A 267 3.34 -22.39 19.62
CA PRO A 267 2.64 -22.19 20.89
C PRO A 267 1.63 -23.31 21.15
N HIS A 268 1.89 -24.15 22.16
CA HIS A 268 0.99 -25.26 22.54
C HIS A 268 0.71 -25.36 24.05
N HIS A 269 1.20 -24.39 24.84
CA HIS A 269 1.08 -24.38 26.30
C HIS A 269 0.46 -23.07 26.85
N PRO A 270 -0.87 -23.02 27.04
CA PRO A 270 -1.51 -21.93 27.76
C PRO A 270 -1.28 -22.06 29.28
N LEU A 271 -1.12 -20.93 29.97
CA LEU A 271 -1.08 -20.85 31.43
C LEU A 271 -2.50 -20.87 32.02
N VAL A 272 -2.57 -20.96 33.36
CA VAL A 272 -3.85 -21.05 34.10
C VAL A 272 -4.77 -19.83 33.90
N ASP A 273 -4.22 -18.69 33.50
CA ASP A 273 -4.93 -17.44 33.23
C ASP A 273 -5.25 -17.24 31.73
N GLY A 274 -4.86 -18.19 30.86
CA GLY A 274 -5.02 -18.11 29.41
C GLY A 274 -3.85 -17.47 28.66
N THR A 275 -2.80 -17.00 29.37
CA THR A 275 -1.59 -16.48 28.73
C THR A 275 -0.93 -17.56 27.87
N ILE A 276 -0.53 -17.21 26.65
CA ILE A 276 0.20 -18.12 25.74
C ILE A 276 1.68 -17.77 25.81
N THR A 277 2.52 -18.78 26.08
CA THR A 277 3.97 -18.64 25.99
C THR A 277 4.46 -19.15 24.63
N THR A 278 5.54 -18.57 24.13
CA THR A 278 6.20 -18.99 22.89
C THR A 278 7.64 -19.36 23.20
N GLN A 279 8.08 -20.53 22.75
CA GLN A 279 9.43 -21.02 22.93
C GLN A 279 10.10 -21.16 21.56
N PRO A 280 11.35 -20.71 21.39
CA PRO A 280 12.12 -20.95 20.18
C PRO A 280 12.40 -22.46 20.07
N GLU A 281 11.83 -23.12 19.06
CA GLU A 281 11.79 -24.59 18.95
C GLU A 281 12.34 -25.09 17.60
N TYR A 282 12.20 -24.31 16.52
CA TYR A 282 12.56 -24.73 15.16
C TYR A 282 13.64 -23.83 14.57
N SER A 283 14.92 -24.14 14.85
CA SER A 283 16.03 -23.37 14.28
C SER A 283 16.10 -23.54 12.77
N PHE A 284 16.25 -22.43 12.04
CA PHE A 284 16.43 -22.46 10.59
C PHE A 284 17.91 -22.58 10.21
N TRP A 285 18.24 -23.52 9.33
CA TRP A 285 19.60 -23.76 8.82
C TRP A 285 19.63 -23.64 7.31
N PHE A 286 20.60 -22.90 6.78
CA PHE A 286 20.85 -22.78 5.35
C PHE A 286 22.11 -23.54 4.93
N GLN A 287 22.14 -24.02 3.68
CA GLN A 287 23.26 -24.82 3.16
C GLN A 287 24.58 -24.05 3.07
N ASP A 288 24.53 -22.74 2.84
CA ASP A 288 25.68 -21.88 2.60
C ASP A 288 26.20 -21.21 3.89
N VAL A 289 25.30 -20.79 4.79
CA VAL A 289 25.65 -20.06 6.02
C VAL A 289 25.34 -20.82 7.31
N GLY A 290 24.79 -22.02 7.21
CA GLY A 290 24.39 -22.81 8.37
C GLY A 290 23.34 -22.10 9.23
N TRP A 291 23.62 -21.99 10.53
CA TRP A 291 22.74 -21.36 11.54
C TRP A 291 22.90 -19.83 11.63
N MET A 292 23.76 -19.23 10.81
CA MET A 292 24.29 -17.88 11.03
C MET A 292 23.32 -16.73 10.68
N VAL A 293 22.08 -17.02 10.27
CA VAL A 293 21.05 -15.98 10.11
C VAL A 293 20.48 -15.57 11.46
N GLU A 294 20.40 -16.50 12.41
CA GLU A 294 19.93 -16.19 13.77
C GLU A 294 20.88 -15.22 14.49
N ASN A 295 20.31 -14.24 15.17
CA ASN A 295 20.99 -13.16 15.88
C ASN A 295 21.94 -12.33 14.96
N TYR A 296 21.68 -12.33 13.64
CA TYR A 296 22.47 -11.59 12.66
C TYR A 296 21.62 -10.96 11.55
N GLY A 297 20.81 -11.75 10.84
CA GLY A 297 19.99 -11.31 9.70
C GLY A 297 20.59 -11.64 8.33
N ALA A 298 19.90 -11.22 7.27
CA ALA A 298 20.33 -11.30 5.89
C ALA A 298 20.96 -9.97 5.47
N GLU A 299 22.23 -10.02 5.06
CA GLU A 299 22.94 -8.84 4.53
C GLU A 299 22.44 -8.48 3.13
N PRO A 300 22.15 -7.20 2.84
CA PRO A 300 21.86 -6.76 1.48
C PRO A 300 23.13 -6.85 0.60
N ASP A 301 22.95 -7.04 -0.70
CA ASP A 301 24.05 -6.90 -1.67
C ASP A 301 24.45 -5.43 -1.85
N ILE A 302 23.48 -4.54 -1.66
CA ILE A 302 23.65 -3.10 -1.74
C ILE A 302 23.06 -2.47 -0.46
N GLU A 303 23.93 -2.08 0.46
CA GLU A 303 23.52 -1.39 1.67
C GLU A 303 23.12 0.07 1.35
N VAL A 304 21.95 0.47 1.85
CA VAL A 304 21.41 1.83 1.72
C VAL A 304 20.71 2.22 3.02
N GLU A 305 21.28 3.23 3.69
CA GLU A 305 20.73 3.83 4.91
C GLU A 305 19.54 4.74 4.58
N MET A 306 18.55 4.76 5.48
CA MET A 306 17.44 5.70 5.46
C MET A 306 17.62 6.68 6.63
N THR A 307 18.24 7.83 6.38
CA THR A 307 18.61 8.75 7.46
C THR A 307 17.40 9.54 7.99
N PRO A 308 17.44 10.07 9.22
CA PRO A 308 16.41 10.99 9.72
C PRO A 308 16.16 12.19 8.79
N GLN A 309 17.21 12.69 8.12
CA GLN A 309 17.12 13.78 7.17
C GLN A 309 16.35 13.38 5.91
N ASP A 310 16.45 12.12 5.47
CA ASP A 310 15.65 11.62 4.34
C ASP A 310 14.17 11.58 4.69
N TYR A 311 13.80 11.16 5.91
CA TYR A 311 12.41 11.22 6.39
C TYR A 311 11.87 12.65 6.41
N VAL A 312 12.64 13.61 6.94
CA VAL A 312 12.24 15.04 6.97
C VAL A 312 12.11 15.60 5.55
N ALA A 313 12.97 15.17 4.62
CA ALA A 313 12.94 15.60 3.23
C ALA A 313 11.89 14.85 2.38
N GLY A 314 11.16 13.88 2.95
CA GLY A 314 10.20 13.05 2.21
C GLY A 314 10.86 12.17 1.14
N ARG A 315 12.15 11.84 1.29
CA ARG A 315 12.92 11.02 0.35
C ARG A 315 12.95 9.56 0.77
N ASP A 316 13.07 8.67 -0.21
CA ASP A 316 13.19 7.23 -0.01
C ASP A 316 14.43 6.72 -0.77
N PRO A 317 15.65 6.94 -0.24
CA PRO A 317 16.90 6.50 -0.88
C PRO A 317 16.95 5.01 -1.19
N GLN A 318 16.30 4.17 -0.39
CA GLN A 318 16.23 2.73 -0.64
C GLN A 318 15.44 2.43 -1.91
N LEU A 319 14.22 2.98 -2.03
CA LEU A 319 13.40 2.82 -3.24
C LEU A 319 14.05 3.47 -4.47
N GLU A 320 14.62 4.66 -4.31
CA GLU A 320 15.37 5.35 -5.38
C GLU A 320 16.51 4.46 -5.91
N ARG A 321 17.29 3.82 -5.01
CA ARG A 321 18.37 2.92 -5.41
C ARG A 321 17.84 1.65 -6.08
N ALA A 322 16.73 1.08 -5.61
CA ALA A 322 16.13 -0.09 -6.26
C ALA A 322 15.61 0.20 -7.66
N ILE A 323 15.02 1.38 -7.89
CA ILE A 323 14.61 1.84 -9.22
C ILE A 323 15.84 1.95 -10.14
N GLN A 324 16.90 2.60 -9.67
CA GLN A 324 18.15 2.75 -10.44
C GLN A 324 18.73 1.39 -10.81
N GLU A 325 18.81 0.47 -9.85
CA GLU A 325 19.38 -0.85 -10.06
C GLU A 325 18.53 -1.71 -11.00
N ALA A 326 17.21 -1.68 -10.86
CA ALA A 326 16.30 -2.39 -11.75
C ALA A 326 16.42 -1.90 -13.21
N LEU A 327 16.51 -0.59 -13.41
CA LEU A 327 16.71 0.00 -14.74
C LEU A 327 18.08 -0.33 -15.32
N ARG A 328 19.15 -0.31 -14.51
CA ARG A 328 20.50 -0.70 -14.92
C ARG A 328 20.53 -2.15 -15.42
N LEU A 329 20.01 -3.07 -14.62
CA LEU A 329 19.93 -4.49 -14.97
C LEU A 329 19.08 -4.74 -16.22
N LEU A 330 17.99 -3.98 -16.39
CA LEU A 330 17.13 -4.09 -17.56
C LEU A 330 17.81 -3.58 -18.84
N ALA A 331 18.69 -2.59 -18.74
CA ALA A 331 19.50 -2.12 -19.86
C ALA A 331 20.59 -3.13 -20.26
N GLU A 332 21.20 -3.79 -19.27
CA GLU A 332 22.23 -4.83 -19.49
C GLU A 332 21.64 -6.12 -20.04
N GLN A 333 20.43 -6.47 -19.63
CA GLN A 333 19.72 -7.69 -20.04
C GLN A 333 18.33 -7.33 -20.57
N PRO A 334 18.24 -6.85 -21.82
CA PRO A 334 16.96 -6.49 -22.41
C PRO A 334 16.07 -7.71 -22.57
N ILE A 335 14.78 -7.53 -22.30
CA ILE A 335 13.78 -8.58 -22.44
C ILE A 335 13.61 -9.00 -23.91
N VAL A 336 13.46 -10.30 -24.14
CA VAL A 336 13.20 -10.85 -25.48
C VAL A 336 11.69 -10.96 -25.68
N ARG A 337 11.17 -10.36 -26.75
CA ARG A 337 9.75 -10.49 -27.17
C ARG A 337 9.68 -11.13 -28.56
N PRO A 338 8.65 -11.93 -28.87
CA PRO A 338 8.55 -12.59 -30.16
C PRO A 338 8.28 -11.59 -31.28
N ASP A 339 9.10 -11.64 -32.34
CA ASP A 339 8.83 -10.92 -33.58
C ASP A 339 7.89 -11.74 -34.48
N ARG A 340 6.63 -11.28 -34.59
CA ARG A 340 5.59 -11.96 -35.38
C ARG A 340 5.85 -11.90 -36.88
N SER A 341 6.66 -10.95 -37.38
CA SER A 341 6.95 -10.82 -38.80
C SER A 341 7.81 -11.98 -39.32
N THR A 342 8.59 -12.61 -38.44
CA THR A 342 9.43 -13.78 -38.76
C THR A 342 8.65 -15.11 -38.77
N ARG A 343 7.35 -15.09 -38.46
CA ARG A 343 6.54 -16.30 -38.43
C ARG A 343 6.48 -16.92 -39.84
N PRO A 344 6.91 -18.19 -40.02
CA PRO A 344 6.93 -18.79 -41.35
C PRO A 344 5.52 -18.89 -41.92
N SER A 345 5.34 -18.36 -43.13
CA SER A 345 4.11 -18.57 -43.89
C SER A 345 4.16 -19.94 -44.55
N ARG A 346 3.28 -20.84 -44.13
CA ARG A 346 2.99 -22.10 -44.83
C ARG A 346 1.73 -22.00 -45.68
N ALA A 347 1.37 -20.78 -46.11
CA ALA A 347 0.28 -20.61 -47.06
C ALA A 347 0.60 -21.37 -48.34
N LEU A 348 -0.38 -22.08 -48.89
CA LEU A 348 -0.23 -22.71 -50.19
C LEU A 348 0.09 -21.64 -51.24
N PRO A 349 0.91 -21.95 -52.25
CA PRO A 349 1.15 -21.03 -53.36
C PRO A 349 -0.17 -20.58 -53.98
N ARG A 350 -0.25 -19.31 -54.40
CA ARG A 350 -1.41 -18.86 -55.19
C ARG A 350 -1.39 -19.62 -56.51
N LEU A 351 -2.45 -20.36 -56.80
CA LEU A 351 -2.64 -20.98 -58.11
C LEU A 351 -2.66 -19.88 -59.19
N PRO A 352 -2.12 -20.14 -60.39
CA PRO A 352 -2.19 -19.18 -61.49
C PRO A 352 -3.65 -18.84 -61.81
N ALA A 353 -3.88 -17.62 -62.30
CA ALA A 353 -5.20 -17.22 -62.77
C ALA A 353 -5.69 -18.24 -63.81
N ARG A 354 -6.92 -18.75 -63.65
CA ARG A 354 -7.52 -19.62 -64.66
C ARG A 354 -7.66 -18.81 -65.95
N ALA A 355 -7.10 -19.36 -67.03
CA ALA A 355 -7.19 -18.80 -68.38
C ALA A 355 -8.62 -18.82 -68.91
#